data_AF-A0AAW0JEU9-F1
#
_entry.id   AF-A0AAW0JEU9-F1
#
_cell.length_a   1.000
_cell.length_b   1.000
_cell.length_c   1.000
_cell.angle_alpha   90.00
_cell.angle_beta   90.00
_cell.angle_gamma   90.00
#
_symmetry.space_group_name_H-M   'P 1'
#
loop_
_entity.id
_entity.type
_entity.pdbx_description
1 polymer ?
#
loop_
_entity_poly.entity_id
_entity_poly.type
_entity_poly.pdbx_seq_one_letter_code
_entity_poly.pdbx_strand_id
1 'polypeptide(L)'
;MITRPHAGLRSILTLPLPIMIKVKSSKYILSSKIENKQDDYIFVYYRGRNDAWDGYGGAVVYTRNAVLPESIVPELERAAKSIGRDFNKFIKTDNTCGPEPTIVERLEKTVEEGEKTIIKEVEQIEGKLRRLAEGFKVLKEDEENFIRELSKEEMDVLSELKMEATEVEELFGKALPIRKLR
;
A
#
# COMPACT_ATOMS: atom_id res chain seq x y z
N MET A 1 63.44 -35.79 -9.65
CA MET A 1 62.92 -34.58 -8.98
C MET A 1 62.31 -33.67 -10.03
N ILE A 2 60.99 -33.70 -10.19
CA ILE A 2 60.23 -32.72 -10.97
C ILE A 2 59.00 -32.41 -10.12
N THR A 3 58.92 -31.17 -9.67
CA THR A 3 57.90 -30.62 -8.80
C THR A 3 56.54 -30.58 -9.51
N ARG A 4 55.50 -31.16 -8.91
CA ARG A 4 54.11 -30.92 -9.35
C ARG A 4 53.58 -29.69 -8.63
N PRO A 5 52.99 -28.70 -9.34
CA PRO A 5 52.50 -27.48 -8.73
C PRO A 5 51.23 -27.74 -7.91
N HIS A 6 51.10 -26.99 -6.81
CA HIS A 6 49.95 -26.95 -5.93
C HIS A 6 48.65 -26.74 -6.73
N ALA A 7 47.71 -27.68 -6.59
CA ALA A 7 46.32 -27.45 -6.94
C ALA A 7 45.76 -26.42 -5.95
N GLY A 8 45.71 -25.15 -6.38
CA GLY A 8 45.03 -24.11 -5.64
C GLY A 8 43.56 -24.50 -5.48
N LEU A 9 43.12 -24.66 -4.22
CA LEU A 9 41.70 -24.70 -3.89
C LEU A 9 41.09 -23.38 -4.37
N ARG A 10 40.39 -23.43 -5.51
CA ARG A 10 39.39 -22.41 -5.81
C ARG A 10 38.22 -22.68 -4.88
N SER A 11 38.16 -21.90 -3.79
CA SER A 11 36.97 -21.81 -2.95
C SER A 11 35.83 -21.25 -3.81
N ILE A 12 35.03 -22.12 -4.42
CA ILE A 12 33.78 -21.73 -5.05
C ILE A 12 32.80 -21.53 -3.89
N LEU A 13 32.58 -20.28 -3.49
CA LEU A 13 31.44 -19.90 -2.68
C LEU A 13 30.19 -20.02 -3.55
N THR A 14 29.59 -21.21 -3.58
CA THR A 14 28.20 -21.36 -3.99
C THR A 14 27.32 -20.79 -2.88
N LEU A 15 26.58 -19.72 -3.18
CA LEU A 15 25.44 -19.33 -2.37
C LEU A 15 24.49 -20.53 -2.30
N PRO A 16 24.12 -21.04 -1.12
CA PRO A 16 23.09 -22.06 -1.04
C PRO A 16 21.81 -21.46 -1.61
N LEU A 17 21.30 -22.07 -2.68
CA LEU A 17 19.94 -21.80 -3.17
C LEU A 17 18.98 -21.87 -1.97
N PRO A 18 17.89 -21.07 -1.96
CA PRO A 18 16.93 -21.09 -0.86
C PRO A 18 16.51 -22.54 -0.61
N ILE A 19 16.67 -22.99 0.64
CA ILE A 19 16.31 -24.34 1.07
C ILE A 19 14.79 -24.48 0.87
N MET A 20 14.40 -25.08 -0.24
CA MET A 20 13.00 -25.34 -0.55
C MET A 20 12.54 -26.51 0.31
N ILE A 21 11.80 -26.20 1.38
CA ILE A 21 11.23 -27.19 2.30
C ILE A 21 10.27 -28.08 1.50
N LYS A 22 10.57 -29.38 1.39
CA LYS A 22 9.73 -30.33 0.66
C LYS A 22 8.71 -30.93 1.60
N VAL A 23 7.46 -30.48 1.47
CA VAL A 23 6.34 -30.94 2.29
C VAL A 23 5.55 -32.04 1.57
N LYS A 24 5.21 -33.12 2.28
CA LYS A 24 4.21 -34.12 1.86
C LYS A 24 3.01 -34.07 2.80
N SER A 25 1.80 -34.14 2.27
CA SER A 25 0.56 -34.14 3.05
C SER A 25 -0.42 -35.18 2.50
N SER A 26 -1.02 -35.96 3.40
CA SER A 26 -2.08 -36.94 3.14
C SER A 26 -3.34 -36.52 3.87
N LYS A 27 -4.48 -36.55 3.18
CA LYS A 27 -5.80 -36.17 3.71
C LYS A 27 -6.74 -37.37 3.65
N TYR A 28 -7.52 -37.57 4.71
CA TYR A 28 -8.49 -38.64 4.88
C TYR A 28 -9.83 -38.01 5.24
N ILE A 29 -10.88 -38.29 4.47
CA ILE A 29 -12.23 -37.85 4.80
C ILE A 29 -12.80 -38.84 5.81
N LEU A 30 -13.05 -38.38 7.03
CA LEU A 30 -13.62 -39.21 8.10
C LEU A 30 -15.14 -39.34 7.98
N SER A 31 -15.79 -38.25 7.55
CA SER A 31 -17.24 -38.16 7.39
C SER A 31 -17.58 -36.96 6.51
N SER A 32 -18.66 -37.05 5.74
CA SER A 32 -19.12 -35.96 4.89
C SER A 32 -20.62 -36.07 4.62
N LYS A 33 -21.28 -34.93 4.50
CA LYS A 33 -22.66 -34.80 4.03
C LYS A 33 -22.71 -33.69 2.99
N ILE A 34 -23.11 -34.02 1.77
CA ILE A 34 -23.19 -33.09 0.64
C ILE A 34 -24.57 -33.26 -0.03
N GLU A 35 -25.54 -32.49 0.43
CA GLU A 35 -26.92 -32.46 -0.06
C GLU A 35 -27.29 -31.10 -0.67
N ASN A 36 -26.30 -30.22 -0.88
CA ASN A 36 -26.46 -28.81 -1.24
C ASN A 36 -27.30 -28.02 -0.22
N LYS A 37 -27.14 -28.35 1.06
CA LYS A 37 -27.80 -27.67 2.19
C LYS A 37 -26.80 -26.88 3.02
N GLN A 38 -27.31 -25.99 3.87
CA GLN A 38 -26.46 -25.16 4.74
C GLN A 38 -25.74 -25.96 5.84
N ASP A 39 -26.24 -27.15 6.17
CA ASP A 39 -25.63 -28.08 7.10
C ASP A 39 -24.66 -29.07 6.44
N ASP A 40 -24.36 -28.90 5.14
CA ASP A 40 -23.34 -29.69 4.46
C ASP A 40 -21.96 -29.46 5.11
N TYR A 41 -21.22 -30.57 5.24
CA TYR A 41 -19.89 -30.56 5.85
C TYR A 41 -18.96 -31.63 5.29
N ILE A 42 -17.66 -31.40 5.49
CA ILE A 42 -16.60 -32.38 5.24
C ILE A 42 -15.66 -32.38 6.44
N PHE A 43 -15.54 -33.53 7.11
CA PHE A 43 -14.61 -33.73 8.21
C PHE A 43 -13.34 -34.41 7.70
N VAL A 44 -12.22 -33.69 7.73
CA VAL A 44 -10.92 -34.13 7.22
C VAL A 44 -9.94 -34.37 8.35
N TYR A 45 -9.30 -35.53 8.36
CA TYR A 45 -8.08 -35.80 9.10
C TYR A 45 -6.89 -35.70 8.16
N TYR A 46 -5.81 -35.05 8.58
CA TYR A 46 -4.61 -34.92 7.76
C TYR A 46 -3.34 -35.27 8.54
N ARG A 47 -2.36 -35.77 7.79
CA ARG A 47 -1.01 -36.08 8.26
C ARG A 47 -0.01 -35.51 7.28
N GLY A 48 1.03 -34.86 7.78
CA GLY A 48 2.06 -34.22 6.98
C GLY A 48 3.46 -34.53 7.50
N ARG A 49 4.43 -34.40 6.61
CA ARG A 49 5.86 -34.51 6.95
C ARG A 49 6.69 -33.64 6.02
N ASN A 50 7.79 -33.14 6.54
CA ASN A 50 8.86 -32.54 5.75
C ASN A 50 10.22 -33.06 6.24
N ASP A 51 11.26 -32.47 5.71
CA ASP A 51 12.66 -32.67 6.07
C ASP A 51 12.99 -32.34 7.53
N ALA A 52 12.18 -31.51 8.20
CA ALA A 52 12.36 -31.11 9.59
C ALA A 52 11.55 -31.95 10.60
N TRP A 53 10.36 -32.42 10.24
CA TRP A 53 9.46 -33.15 11.16
C TRP A 53 8.42 -33.99 10.42
N ASP A 54 8.10 -35.17 10.97
CA ASP A 54 7.13 -36.13 10.41
C ASP A 54 5.84 -36.28 11.23
N GLY A 55 5.70 -35.47 12.29
CA GLY A 55 4.56 -35.50 13.20
C GLY A 55 3.45 -34.49 12.89
N TYR A 56 3.53 -33.74 11.77
CA TYR A 56 2.46 -32.80 11.45
C TYR A 56 1.14 -33.54 11.22
N GLY A 57 0.07 -33.00 11.75
CA GLY A 57 -1.25 -33.54 11.54
C GLY A 57 -2.29 -32.85 12.39
N GLY A 58 -3.54 -33.15 12.08
CA GLY A 58 -4.68 -32.55 12.73
C GLY A 58 -5.96 -33.02 12.08
N ALA A 59 -7.08 -32.48 12.54
CA ALA A 59 -8.35 -32.68 11.88
C ALA A 59 -9.14 -31.36 11.87
N VAL A 60 -9.89 -31.15 10.79
CA VAL A 60 -10.64 -29.92 10.52
C VAL A 60 -12.00 -30.27 9.97
N VAL A 61 -13.00 -29.48 10.32
CA VAL A 61 -14.36 -29.60 9.78
C VAL A 61 -14.61 -28.39 8.88
N TYR A 62 -14.84 -28.64 7.60
CA TYR A 62 -15.30 -27.63 6.66
C TYR A 62 -16.82 -27.64 6.64
N THR A 63 -17.44 -26.48 6.85
CA THR A 63 -18.88 -26.26 6.76
C THR A 63 -19.19 -25.21 5.70
N ARG A 64 -20.40 -25.27 5.13
CA ARG A 64 -20.91 -24.19 4.27
C ARG A 64 -21.16 -22.90 5.07
N ASN A 65 -21.71 -23.03 6.27
CA ASN A 65 -21.92 -21.92 7.19
C ASN A 65 -20.63 -21.49 7.89
N ALA A 66 -20.52 -20.19 8.17
CA ALA A 66 -19.45 -19.62 8.98
C ALA A 66 -19.47 -20.14 10.43
N VAL A 67 -20.66 -20.48 10.93
CA VAL A 67 -20.86 -21.08 12.26
C VAL A 67 -21.15 -22.56 12.11
N LEU A 68 -20.50 -23.39 12.92
CA LEU A 68 -20.69 -24.84 12.95
C LEU A 68 -22.16 -25.17 13.31
N PRO A 69 -22.93 -25.85 12.43
CA PRO A 69 -24.30 -26.23 12.74
C PRO A 69 -24.37 -27.27 13.87
N GLU A 70 -25.29 -27.10 14.81
CA GLU A 70 -25.44 -28.06 15.93
C GLU A 70 -25.97 -29.43 15.46
N SER A 71 -26.76 -29.44 14.38
CA SER A 71 -27.37 -30.65 13.82
C SER A 71 -26.34 -31.71 13.39
N ILE A 72 -25.12 -31.32 13.04
CA ILE A 72 -24.09 -32.22 12.53
C ILE A 72 -23.14 -32.73 13.64
N VAL A 73 -23.19 -32.14 14.83
CA VAL A 73 -22.28 -32.48 15.95
C VAL A 73 -22.29 -33.98 16.30
N PRO A 74 -23.44 -34.68 16.37
CA PRO A 74 -23.45 -36.11 16.70
C PRO A 74 -22.74 -37.01 15.67
N GLU A 75 -22.71 -36.60 14.40
CA GLU A 75 -21.94 -37.30 13.36
C GLU A 75 -20.44 -37.02 13.49
N LEU A 76 -20.07 -35.78 13.83
CA LEU A 76 -18.67 -35.39 14.06
C LEU A 76 -18.07 -36.11 15.28
N GLU A 77 -18.83 -36.24 16.36
CA GLU A 77 -18.43 -37.01 17.55
C GLU A 77 -18.17 -38.48 17.22
N ARG A 78 -19.08 -39.12 16.45
CA ARG A 78 -18.90 -40.50 15.98
C ARG A 78 -17.65 -40.64 15.10
N ALA A 79 -17.47 -39.73 14.15
CA ALA A 79 -16.32 -39.74 13.25
C ALA A 79 -15.00 -39.54 14.00
N ALA A 80 -14.93 -38.61 14.95
CA ALA A 80 -13.76 -38.40 15.79
C ALA A 80 -13.43 -39.65 16.65
N LYS A 81 -14.47 -40.28 17.22
CA LYS A 81 -14.30 -41.50 18.02
C LYS A 81 -13.76 -42.67 17.22
N SER A 82 -14.09 -42.77 15.93
CA SER A 82 -13.58 -43.83 15.04
C SER A 82 -12.04 -43.82 14.89
N ILE A 83 -11.40 -42.66 15.12
CA ILE A 83 -9.95 -42.49 15.11
C ILE A 83 -9.37 -42.25 16.52
N GLY A 84 -10.12 -42.58 17.58
CA GLY A 84 -9.69 -42.46 18.96
C GLY A 84 -9.53 -41.01 19.45
N ARG A 85 -10.29 -40.07 18.87
CA ARG A 85 -10.30 -38.65 19.26
C ARG A 85 -11.63 -38.26 19.88
N ASP A 86 -11.58 -37.21 20.69
CA ASP A 86 -12.75 -36.61 21.34
C ASP A 86 -13.04 -35.27 20.68
N PHE A 87 -14.21 -35.15 20.05
CA PHE A 87 -14.61 -33.94 19.34
C PHE A 87 -14.80 -32.74 20.30
N ASN A 88 -15.11 -32.99 21.58
CA ASN A 88 -15.27 -31.93 22.58
C ASN A 88 -13.96 -31.17 22.88
N LYS A 89 -12.81 -31.74 22.48
CA LYS A 89 -11.50 -31.09 22.61
C LYS A 89 -11.14 -30.23 21.40
N PHE A 90 -11.98 -30.19 20.37
CA PHE A 90 -11.74 -29.37 19.18
C PHE A 90 -12.03 -27.91 19.51
N ILE A 91 -11.19 -27.02 18.99
CA ILE A 91 -11.39 -25.58 19.11
C ILE A 91 -12.51 -25.20 18.14
N LYS A 92 -13.50 -24.48 18.64
CA LYS A 92 -14.51 -23.81 17.81
C LYS A 92 -13.94 -22.47 17.38
N THR A 93 -13.74 -22.29 16.09
CA THR A 93 -13.23 -21.04 15.52
C THR A 93 -14.39 -20.13 15.19
N ASP A 94 -14.30 -18.88 15.63
CA ASP A 94 -15.18 -17.81 15.17
C ASP A 94 -14.70 -17.31 13.80
N ASN A 95 -15.54 -17.46 12.77
CA ASN A 95 -15.23 -17.09 11.39
C ASN A 95 -15.80 -15.70 11.01
N THR A 96 -15.97 -14.81 11.98
CA THR A 96 -16.41 -13.42 11.79
C THR A 96 -15.48 -12.56 10.92
N CYS A 97 -14.25 -13.00 10.69
CA CYS A 97 -13.23 -12.31 9.87
C CYS A 97 -13.63 -12.11 8.40
N GLY A 98 -14.69 -12.78 7.93
CA GLY A 98 -15.12 -12.78 6.53
C GLY A 98 -14.14 -13.54 5.62
N PRO A 99 -14.58 -13.94 4.41
CA PRO A 99 -13.66 -14.47 3.41
C PRO A 99 -12.65 -13.40 2.98
N GLU A 100 -11.44 -13.82 2.60
CA GLU A 100 -10.51 -12.90 1.94
C GLU A 100 -11.19 -12.36 0.67
N PRO A 101 -11.25 -11.03 0.49
CA PRO A 101 -11.89 -10.44 -0.68
C PRO A 101 -11.23 -10.93 -1.95
N THR A 102 -12.04 -11.16 -2.97
CA THR A 102 -11.60 -11.65 -4.27
C THR A 102 -10.60 -10.67 -4.91
N ILE A 103 -9.79 -11.17 -5.86
CA ILE A 103 -8.85 -10.32 -6.60
C ILE A 103 -9.60 -9.17 -7.29
N VAL A 104 -10.82 -9.42 -7.79
CA VAL A 104 -11.65 -8.40 -8.44
C VAL A 104 -12.06 -7.31 -7.45
N GLU A 105 -12.61 -7.67 -6.29
CA GLU A 105 -12.99 -6.71 -5.25
C GLU A 105 -11.78 -5.91 -4.74
N ARG A 106 -10.60 -6.54 -4.66
CA ARG A 106 -9.35 -5.86 -4.30
C ARG A 106 -8.90 -4.86 -5.37
N LEU A 107 -9.03 -5.20 -6.64
CA LEU A 107 -8.72 -4.31 -7.76
C LEU A 107 -9.68 -3.13 -7.81
N GLU A 108 -10.99 -3.37 -7.68
CA GLU A 108 -12.02 -2.32 -7.64
C GLU A 108 -11.75 -1.32 -6.53
N LYS A 109 -11.45 -1.80 -5.32
CA LYS A 109 -11.11 -0.94 -4.18
C LYS A 109 -9.84 -0.12 -4.42
N THR A 110 -8.82 -0.72 -5.06
CA THR A 110 -7.57 -0.03 -5.39
C THR A 110 -7.78 1.07 -6.44
N VAL A 111 -8.64 0.83 -7.44
CA VAL A 111 -9.01 1.83 -8.45
C VAL A 111 -9.79 2.97 -7.82
N GLU A 112 -10.76 2.68 -6.96
CA GLU A 112 -11.57 3.69 -6.28
C GLU A 112 -10.72 4.59 -5.36
N GLU A 113 -9.77 4.00 -4.63
CA GLU A 113 -8.81 4.75 -3.81
C GLU A 113 -7.87 5.63 -4.68
N GLY A 114 -7.46 5.12 -5.84
CA GLY A 114 -6.69 5.87 -6.83
C GLY A 114 -7.46 7.07 -7.40
N GLU A 115 -8.71 6.87 -7.80
CA GLU A 115 -9.58 7.94 -8.34
C GLU A 115 -9.80 9.07 -7.32
N LYS A 116 -10.08 8.71 -6.06
CA LYS A 116 -10.22 9.69 -4.96
C LYS A 116 -8.94 10.49 -4.72
N THR A 117 -7.78 9.88 -4.95
CA THR A 117 -6.49 10.55 -4.81
C THR A 117 -6.26 11.54 -5.94
N ILE A 118 -6.54 11.15 -7.18
CA ILE A 118 -6.41 12.01 -8.36
C ILE A 118 -7.33 13.25 -8.24
N ILE A 119 -8.58 13.07 -7.80
CA ILE A 119 -9.53 14.20 -7.64
C ILE A 119 -8.98 15.22 -6.62
N LYS A 120 -8.47 14.77 -5.48
CA LYS A 120 -7.88 15.66 -4.47
C LYS A 120 -6.65 16.39 -4.99
N GLU A 121 -5.81 15.73 -5.79
CA GLU A 121 -4.63 16.36 -6.38
C GLU A 121 -5.03 17.42 -7.41
N VAL A 122 -6.03 17.16 -8.26
CA VAL A 122 -6.55 18.13 -9.23
C VAL A 122 -7.13 19.36 -8.52
N GLU A 123 -7.95 19.19 -7.48
CA GLU A 123 -8.48 20.32 -6.70
C GLU A 123 -7.38 21.19 -6.08
N GLN A 124 -6.31 20.56 -5.57
CA GLN A 124 -5.17 21.28 -5.03
C GLN A 124 -4.39 22.05 -6.10
N ILE A 125 -4.22 21.46 -7.28
CA ILE A 125 -3.55 22.10 -8.42
C ILE A 125 -4.37 23.29 -8.92
N GLU A 126 -5.68 23.13 -9.09
CA GLU A 126 -6.58 24.22 -9.49
C GLU A 126 -6.57 25.37 -8.48
N GLY A 127 -6.61 25.07 -7.18
CA GLY A 127 -6.50 26.07 -6.12
C GLY A 127 -5.17 26.82 -6.13
N LYS A 128 -4.05 26.13 -6.37
CA LYS A 128 -2.72 26.77 -6.50
C LYS A 128 -2.64 27.64 -7.76
N LEU A 129 -3.18 27.17 -8.88
CA LEU A 129 -3.18 27.91 -10.15
C LEU A 129 -3.98 29.20 -10.03
N ARG A 130 -5.12 29.15 -9.34
CA ARG A 130 -5.96 30.33 -9.10
C ARG A 130 -5.25 31.39 -8.25
N ARG A 131 -4.60 30.98 -7.15
CA ARG A 131 -3.80 31.89 -6.31
C ARG A 131 -2.61 32.49 -7.07
N LEU A 132 -1.97 31.71 -7.93
CA LEU A 132 -0.87 32.18 -8.77
C LEU A 132 -1.36 33.23 -9.78
N ALA A 133 -2.51 33.00 -10.41
CA ALA A 133 -3.13 33.96 -11.34
C ALA A 133 -3.56 35.26 -10.63
N GLU A 134 -4.07 35.18 -9.41
CA GLU A 134 -4.40 36.35 -8.58
C GLU A 134 -3.13 37.13 -8.20
N GLY A 135 -2.05 36.45 -7.77
CA GLY A 135 -0.77 37.11 -7.48
C GLY A 135 -0.17 37.82 -8.69
N PHE A 136 -0.30 37.24 -9.89
CA PHE A 136 0.19 37.87 -11.13
C PHE A 136 -0.58 39.15 -11.50
N LYS A 137 -1.85 39.27 -11.12
CA LYS A 137 -2.64 40.49 -11.33
C LYS A 137 -2.19 41.62 -10.41
N VAL A 138 -1.96 41.31 -9.13
CA VAL A 138 -1.49 42.29 -8.15
C VAL A 138 -0.13 42.87 -8.57
N LEU A 139 0.82 42.02 -8.99
CA LEU A 139 2.13 42.49 -9.46
C LEU A 139 2.03 43.43 -10.66
N LYS A 140 1.11 43.15 -11.59
CA LYS A 140 0.89 44.00 -12.76
C LYS A 140 0.25 45.34 -12.37
N GLU A 141 -0.69 45.33 -11.43
CA GLU A 141 -1.30 46.55 -10.91
C GLU A 141 -0.29 47.40 -10.14
N ASP A 142 0.61 46.79 -9.36
CA ASP A 142 1.69 47.48 -8.65
C ASP A 142 2.70 48.10 -9.61
N GLU A 143 3.09 47.39 -10.67
CA GLU A 143 3.97 47.92 -11.74
C GLU A 143 3.32 49.13 -12.44
N GLU A 144 2.03 49.02 -12.81
CA GLU A 144 1.30 50.11 -13.44
C GLU A 144 1.13 51.33 -12.52
N ASN A 145 0.94 51.12 -11.22
CA ASN A 145 0.84 52.20 -10.23
C ASN A 145 2.20 52.88 -10.01
N PHE A 146 3.29 52.10 -9.90
CA PHE A 146 4.66 52.63 -9.79
C PHE A 146 5.01 53.54 -10.96
N ILE A 147 4.70 53.13 -12.19
CA ILE A 147 4.93 53.94 -13.40
C ILE A 147 4.10 55.23 -13.39
N ARG A 148 2.87 55.20 -12.84
CA ARG A 148 1.98 56.38 -12.79
C ARG A 148 2.38 57.39 -11.71
N GLU A 149 3.00 56.95 -10.61
CA GLU A 149 3.41 57.83 -9.51
C GLU A 149 4.67 58.65 -9.83
N LEU A 150 5.45 58.23 -10.82
CA LEU A 150 6.66 58.93 -11.27
C LEU A 150 6.33 60.25 -11.99
N SER A 151 7.08 61.30 -11.70
CA SER A 151 6.99 62.57 -12.43
C SER A 151 7.68 62.50 -13.80
N LYS A 152 7.41 63.48 -14.69
CA LYS A 152 8.00 63.52 -16.04
C LYS A 152 9.54 63.56 -16.00
N GLU A 153 10.10 64.31 -15.06
CA GLU A 153 11.55 64.39 -14.89
C GLU A 153 12.16 63.06 -14.41
N GLU A 154 11.46 62.31 -13.57
CA GLU A 154 11.92 61.00 -13.07
C GLU A 154 11.79 59.91 -14.16
N MET A 155 10.73 59.94 -14.97
CA MET A 155 10.58 59.06 -16.14
C MET A 155 11.69 59.28 -17.18
N ASP A 156 12.06 60.53 -17.45
CA ASP A 156 13.10 60.85 -18.44
C ASP A 156 14.47 60.30 -17.98
N VAL A 157 14.83 60.48 -16.71
CA VAL A 157 16.07 59.91 -16.11
C VAL A 157 16.06 58.38 -16.16
N LEU A 158 14.93 57.74 -15.87
CA LEU A 158 14.80 56.27 -15.97
C LEU A 158 14.96 55.76 -17.40
N SER A 159 14.43 56.50 -18.38
CA SER A 159 14.53 56.16 -19.80
C SER A 159 15.97 56.28 -20.33
N GLU A 160 16.73 57.29 -19.85
CA GLU A 160 18.15 57.46 -20.17
C GLU A 160 19.01 56.35 -19.53
N LEU A 161 18.68 55.92 -18.32
CA LEU A 161 19.35 54.83 -17.61
C LEU A 161 18.97 53.43 -18.13
N LYS A 162 17.90 53.31 -18.94
CA LYS A 162 17.36 52.05 -19.50
C LYS A 162 17.06 50.98 -18.45
N MET A 163 16.53 51.36 -17.31
CA MET A 163 16.25 50.45 -16.19
C MET A 163 14.79 50.02 -16.14
N GLU A 164 14.55 48.80 -15.66
CA GLU A 164 13.19 48.29 -15.41
C GLU A 164 12.68 48.70 -14.01
N ALA A 165 11.36 48.78 -13.82
CA ALA A 165 10.74 49.26 -12.58
C ALA A 165 11.20 48.47 -11.33
N THR A 166 11.44 47.17 -11.47
CA THR A 166 11.93 46.27 -10.42
C THR A 166 13.36 46.58 -9.98
N GLU A 167 14.25 46.94 -10.92
CA GLU A 167 15.64 47.33 -10.62
C GLU A 167 15.70 48.68 -9.89
N VAL A 168 14.76 49.57 -10.18
CA VAL A 168 14.61 50.87 -9.53
C VAL A 168 14.11 50.71 -8.11
N GLU A 169 13.13 49.83 -7.86
CA GLU A 169 12.63 49.53 -6.52
C GLU A 169 13.72 48.94 -5.60
N GLU A 170 14.61 48.10 -6.12
CA GLU A 170 15.74 47.58 -5.34
C GLU A 170 16.80 48.63 -5.00
N LEU A 171 17.07 49.55 -5.93
CA LEU A 171 18.07 50.63 -5.75
C LEU A 171 17.54 51.80 -4.91
N PHE A 172 16.27 52.16 -5.06
CA PHE A 172 15.65 53.35 -4.47
C PHE A 172 14.59 53.04 -3.41
N GLY A 173 14.11 51.81 -3.27
CA GLY A 173 13.07 51.42 -2.29
C GLY A 173 13.46 51.57 -0.81
N LYS A 174 14.73 51.89 -0.52
CA LYS A 174 15.20 52.31 0.83
C LYS A 174 15.36 53.82 1.00
N ALA A 175 15.28 54.60 -0.08
CA ALA A 175 15.38 56.06 -0.07
C ALA A 175 14.00 56.66 -0.37
N LEU A 176 13.30 57.04 0.70
CA LEU A 176 12.01 57.73 0.66
C LEU A 176 12.00 58.92 -0.31
N PRO A 177 10.82 59.27 -0.87
CA PRO A 177 10.68 60.30 -1.89
C PRO A 177 11.20 61.65 -1.39
N ILE A 178 12.08 62.27 -2.18
CA ILE A 178 12.60 63.62 -1.94
C ILE A 178 11.50 64.63 -2.31
N ARG A 179 10.45 64.69 -1.48
CA ARG A 179 9.49 65.81 -1.47
C ARG A 179 9.18 66.25 -0.05
N LYS A 180 10.23 66.64 0.68
CA LYS A 180 10.18 67.66 1.76
C LYS A 180 11.51 68.41 1.86
N LEU A 181 11.93 69.08 0.78
CA LEU A 181 12.95 70.13 0.83
C LEU A 181 12.47 71.35 0.03
N ARG A 182 11.38 71.95 0.50
CA ARG A 182 11.17 73.40 0.52
C ARG A 182 9.99 73.74 1.40
#